data_AF-A0AAW1L4I1-F1
#
_entry.id   AF-A0AAW1L4I1-F1
#
_cell.length_a   1.000
_cell.length_b   1.000
_cell.length_c   1.000
_cell.angle_alpha   90.00
_cell.angle_beta   90.00
_cell.angle_gamma   90.00
#
_symmetry.space_group_name_H-M   'P 1'
#
loop_
_entity.id
_entity.type
_entity.pdbx_description
1 polymer ?
#
loop_
_entity_poly.entity_id
_entity_poly.type
_entity_poly.pdbx_seq_one_letter_code
_entity_poly.pdbx_strand_id
1 'polypeptide(L)'
;MSEFQERDSGWTLCKILHIEVNINKYNPMRASGFIDLPQQIKKKKAIINVQNNDQACFAWAITSALRIPVGLPQRTSSYPDYNTVADFMK
;
A
#
# COMPACT_ATOMS: atom_id res chain seq x y z
N MET A 1 -1.98 -24.70 -10.50
CA MET A 1 -1.38 -23.39 -10.84
C MET A 1 -0.57 -23.55 -12.12
N SER A 2 -1.12 -23.21 -13.28
CA SER A 2 -0.34 -22.97 -14.51
C SER A 2 -1.27 -22.45 -15.61
N GLU A 3 -2.01 -21.38 -15.33
CA GLU A 3 -2.93 -20.81 -16.32
C GLU A 3 -2.40 -19.45 -16.79
N PHE A 4 -1.27 -19.47 -17.50
CA PHE A 4 -0.85 -18.33 -18.32
C PHE A 4 0.30 -18.72 -19.26
N GLN A 5 0.00 -19.05 -20.52
CA GLN A 5 0.90 -18.82 -21.66
C GLN A 5 0.23 -19.04 -23.03
N GLU A 6 -0.88 -19.76 -23.13
CA GLU A 6 -1.35 -20.26 -24.44
C GLU A 6 -2.81 -19.96 -24.79
N ARG A 7 -3.39 -18.87 -24.27
CA ARG A 7 -4.86 -18.75 -24.35
C ARG A 7 -5.43 -18.56 -25.76
N ASP A 8 -4.70 -18.02 -26.74
CA ASP A 8 -5.28 -17.81 -28.09
C ASP A 8 -4.31 -17.90 -29.29
N SER A 9 -3.00 -17.72 -29.10
CA SER A 9 -2.05 -17.69 -30.23
C SER A 9 -1.38 -19.03 -30.54
N GLY A 10 -1.34 -19.96 -29.57
CA GLY A 10 -0.59 -21.23 -29.69
C GLY A 10 0.94 -21.07 -29.64
N TRP A 11 1.44 -19.93 -29.15
CA TRP A 11 2.88 -19.69 -29.04
C TRP A 11 3.39 -20.17 -27.68
N THR A 12 4.40 -21.04 -27.70
CA THR A 12 5.10 -21.49 -26.51
C THR A 12 6.46 -20.80 -26.41
N LEU A 13 6.83 -20.35 -25.21
CA LEU A 13 8.14 -19.75 -24.95
C LEU A 13 9.24 -20.83 -25.02
N CYS A 14 10.06 -20.81 -26.07
CA CYS A 14 11.11 -21.82 -26.26
C CYS A 14 12.34 -21.60 -25.37
N LYS A 15 12.91 -20.38 -25.34
CA LYS A 15 14.11 -20.07 -24.55
C LYS A 15 14.28 -18.57 -24.34
N ILE A 16 14.70 -18.18 -23.15
CA ILE A 16 15.16 -16.82 -22.87
C ILE A 16 16.70 -16.81 -22.92
N LEU A 17 17.28 -16.01 -23.81
CA LEU A 17 18.73 -15.97 -24.04
C LEU A 17 19.46 -15.10 -23.01
N HIS A 18 18.85 -13.99 -22.62
CA HIS A 18 19.38 -13.06 -21.62
C HIS A 18 18.22 -12.27 -21.00
N ILE A 19 18.26 -12.09 -19.69
CA ILE A 19 17.38 -11.19 -18.96
C ILE A 19 18.26 -10.29 -18.12
N GLU A 20 18.06 -8.99 -18.25
CA GLU A 20 18.58 -8.00 -17.33
C GLU A 20 17.42 -7.35 -16.60
N VAL A 21 17.41 -7.47 -15.27
CA VAL A 21 16.41 -6.80 -14.42
C VAL A 21 17.13 -5.75 -13.59
N ASN A 22 16.85 -4.48 -13.91
CA ASN A 22 17.36 -3.35 -13.14
C ASN A 22 16.34 -2.99 -12.05
N ILE A 23 16.65 -3.36 -10.80
CA ILE A 23 15.83 -3.04 -9.63
C ILE A 23 16.50 -1.90 -8.87
N ASN A 24 15.87 -0.73 -8.89
CA ASN A 24 16.26 0.35 -8.00
C ASN A 24 15.88 -0.01 -6.56
N LYS A 25 16.80 0.21 -5.61
CA LYS A 25 16.50 0.09 -4.18
C LYS A 25 15.47 1.17 -3.80
N TYR A 26 14.21 0.78 -3.73
CA TYR A 26 13.13 1.61 -3.18
C TYR A 26 12.83 1.14 -1.76
N ASN A 27 12.93 2.04 -0.79
CA ASN A 27 12.55 1.77 0.59
C ASN A 27 11.22 2.46 0.93
N PRO A 28 10.06 1.84 0.64
CA PRO A 28 8.76 2.39 1.01
C PRO A 28 8.58 2.50 2.53
N MET A 29 9.35 1.73 3.32
CA MET A 29 9.34 1.75 4.78
C MET A 29 10.08 2.96 5.37
N ARG A 30 10.68 3.81 4.53
CA ARG A 30 11.08 5.18 4.92
C ARG A 30 9.82 6.05 5.03
N ALA A 31 8.84 5.55 5.76
CA ALA A 31 7.59 6.24 6.02
C ALA A 31 7.88 7.48 6.88
N SER A 32 7.05 8.50 6.68
CA SER A 32 7.15 9.76 7.40
C SER A 32 6.04 9.84 8.45
N GLY A 33 5.88 11.00 9.05
CA GLY A 33 4.70 11.31 9.85
C GLY A 33 3.49 11.67 9.01
N PHE A 34 2.46 12.16 9.69
CA PHE A 34 1.31 12.78 9.05
C PHE A 34 1.74 13.96 8.17
N ILE A 35 1.28 13.95 6.91
CA ILE A 35 1.40 15.09 6.00
C ILE A 35 0.00 15.58 5.69
N ASP A 36 -0.17 16.89 5.82
CA ASP A 36 -1.48 17.49 5.62
C ASP A 36 -1.83 17.56 4.13
N LEU A 37 -3.04 17.14 3.77
CA LEU A 37 -3.48 17.14 2.37
C LEU A 37 -3.67 18.58 1.85
N PRO A 38 -3.34 18.86 0.58
CA PRO A 38 -3.71 20.10 -0.07
C PRO A 38 -5.22 20.38 0.03
N GLN A 39 -5.61 21.64 0.19
CA GLN A 39 -7.01 22.03 0.41
C GLN A 39 -7.97 21.50 -0.67
N GLN A 40 -7.53 21.47 -1.93
CA GLN A 40 -8.32 20.96 -3.06
C GLN A 40 -8.74 19.49 -2.88
N ILE A 41 -7.87 18.68 -2.28
CA ILE A 41 -8.12 17.26 -2.03
C ILE A 41 -8.99 17.09 -0.78
N LYS A 42 -8.68 17.82 0.30
CA LYS A 42 -9.48 17.80 1.54
C LYS A 42 -10.95 18.13 1.31
N LYS A 43 -11.23 19.13 0.48
CA LYS A 43 -12.59 19.56 0.15
C LYS A 43 -13.42 18.44 -0.50
N LYS A 44 -12.79 17.52 -1.22
CA LYS A 44 -13.47 16.37 -1.84
C LYS A 44 -13.96 15.33 -0.83
N LYS A 45 -13.41 15.31 0.39
CA LYS A 45 -13.76 14.35 1.46
C LYS A 45 -13.71 12.87 1.01
N ALA A 46 -12.91 12.57 -0.01
CA ALA A 46 -12.82 11.25 -0.63
C ALA A 46 -11.66 10.40 -0.10
N ILE A 47 -10.80 10.98 0.73
CA ILE A 47 -9.58 10.34 1.26
C ILE A 47 -9.63 10.39 2.78
N ILE A 48 -9.37 9.25 3.40
CA ILE A 48 -9.11 9.15 4.83
C ILE A 48 -7.63 9.47 5.05
N ASN A 49 -7.34 10.63 5.61
CA ASN A 49 -5.98 11.02 5.99
C ASN A 49 -5.77 10.77 7.48
N VAL A 50 -5.27 9.58 7.84
CA VAL A 50 -5.06 9.20 9.24
C VAL A 50 -3.97 10.06 9.86
N GLN A 51 -4.29 10.68 11.00
CA GLN A 51 -3.42 11.59 11.73
C GLN A 51 -2.54 10.81 12.71
N ASN A 52 -1.33 10.45 12.28
CA ASN A 52 -0.35 9.73 13.09
C ASN A 52 0.77 10.65 13.60
N ASN A 53 1.26 10.38 14.82
CA ASN A 53 2.38 11.09 15.44
C ASN A 53 3.72 10.31 15.34
N ASP A 54 3.66 9.07 14.88
CA ASP A 54 4.81 8.21 14.61
C ASP A 54 5.30 8.39 13.15
N GLN A 55 6.31 7.64 12.74
CA GLN A 55 6.80 7.61 11.35
C GLN A 55 6.19 6.45 10.55
N ALA A 56 4.95 6.06 10.84
CA ALA A 56 4.29 4.89 10.26
C ALA A 56 3.07 5.25 9.39
N CYS A 57 3.05 6.41 8.73
CA CYS A 57 1.88 6.89 7.98
C CYS A 57 1.43 5.92 6.88
N PHE A 58 2.37 5.22 6.24
CA PHE A 58 2.06 4.19 5.24
C PHE A 58 1.32 3.00 5.85
N ALA A 59 1.75 2.54 7.03
CA ALA A 59 1.10 1.44 7.73
C ALA A 59 -0.31 1.81 8.20
N TRP A 60 -0.49 3.04 8.67
CA TRP A 60 -1.80 3.57 9.02
C TRP A 60 -2.73 3.71 7.82
N ALA A 61 -2.21 4.14 6.65
CA ALA A 61 -3.00 4.21 5.42
C ALA A 61 -3.54 2.82 5.03
N ILE A 62 -2.69 1.80 5.06
CA ILE A 62 -3.10 0.42 4.74
C ILE A 62 -4.08 -0.12 5.79
N THR A 63 -3.83 0.13 7.06
CA THR A 63 -4.73 -0.27 8.15
C THR A 63 -6.12 0.34 7.95
N SER A 64 -6.20 1.61 7.56
CA SER A 64 -7.47 2.30 7.30
C SER A 64 -8.23 1.77 6.08
N ALA A 65 -7.52 1.19 5.11
CA ALA A 65 -8.11 0.57 3.94
C ALA A 65 -8.63 -0.85 4.25
N LEU A 66 -8.00 -1.57 5.18
CA LEU A 66 -8.32 -2.96 5.52
C LEU A 66 -9.34 -3.10 6.66
N ARG A 67 -9.46 -2.10 7.53
CA ARG A 67 -10.27 -2.16 8.74
C ARG A 67 -11.34 -1.08 8.74
N ILE A 68 -12.51 -1.44 9.26
CA ILE A 68 -13.59 -0.48 9.48
C ILE A 68 -13.24 0.35 10.73
N PRO A 69 -13.28 1.69 10.66
CA PRO A 69 -13.03 2.53 11.83
C PRO A 69 -14.14 2.37 12.86
N VAL A 70 -13.77 2.23 14.13
CA VAL A 70 -14.72 2.18 15.26
C VAL A 70 -15.21 3.60 15.64
N GLY A 71 -14.48 4.63 15.22
CA GLY A 71 -14.80 6.03 15.49
C GLY A 71 -14.48 6.93 14.29
N LEU A 72 -13.90 8.11 14.55
CA LEU A 72 -13.53 9.05 13.50
C LEU A 72 -12.43 8.45 12.60
N PRO A 73 -12.68 8.25 11.28
CA PRO A 73 -11.74 7.57 10.39
C PRO A 73 -10.34 8.21 10.31
N GLN A 74 -10.22 9.49 10.61
CA GLN A 74 -8.93 10.18 10.60
C GLN A 74 -8.06 9.90 11.85
N ARG A 75 -8.56 9.19 12.87
CA ARG A 75 -7.81 8.95 14.12
C ARG A 75 -7.18 7.56 14.11
N THR A 76 -5.92 7.47 14.54
CA THR A 76 -5.24 6.19 14.77
C THR A 76 -5.98 5.32 15.77
N SER A 77 -6.55 5.91 16.83
CA SER A 77 -7.34 5.22 17.85
C SER A 77 -8.62 4.54 17.34
N SER A 78 -9.05 4.85 16.11
CA SER A 78 -10.21 4.22 15.49
C SER A 78 -9.90 2.88 14.83
N TYR A 79 -8.62 2.50 14.82
CA TYR A 79 -8.13 1.27 14.21
C TYR A 79 -7.32 0.44 15.21
N PRO A 80 -7.20 -0.88 15.00
CA PRO A 80 -6.22 -1.69 15.70
C PRO A 80 -4.80 -1.23 15.37
N ASP A 81 -3.84 -1.60 16.21
CA ASP A 81 -2.44 -1.28 16.01
C ASP A 81 -1.95 -1.78 14.63
N TYR A 82 -1.28 -0.91 13.88
CA TYR A 82 -0.89 -1.20 12.50
C TYR A 82 0.05 -2.42 12.42
N ASN A 83 0.83 -2.72 13.46
CA ASN A 83 1.72 -3.89 13.48
C ASN A 83 0.94 -5.22 13.51
N THR A 84 -0.32 -5.21 13.93
CA THR A 84 -1.19 -6.41 13.94
C THR A 84 -1.89 -6.64 12.60
N VAL A 85 -1.91 -5.62 11.73
CA VAL A 85 -2.58 -5.67 10.43
C VAL A 85 -1.57 -5.82 9.29
N ALA A 86 -0.36 -5.28 9.49
CA ALA A 86 0.70 -5.22 8.50
C ALA A 86 1.74 -6.35 8.64
N ASP A 87 1.30 -7.60 8.78
CA ASP A 87 2.25 -8.74 8.83
C ASP A 87 3.10 -8.90 7.56
N PHE A 88 2.74 -8.24 6.45
CA PHE A 88 3.51 -8.20 5.21
C PHE A 88 4.67 -7.17 5.20
N MET A 89 4.82 -6.34 6.24
CA MET A 89 5.89 -5.33 6.35
C MET A 89 7.12 -5.82 7.14
N LYS A 90 7.14 -7.08 7.54
CA LYS A 90 8.33 -7.78 8.07
C LYS A 90 9.07 -8.48 6.93
#